data_AF-A0AAW9BFA7-F1
#
_entry.id   AF-A0AAW9BFA7-F1
#
_cell.length_a   1.000
_cell.length_b   1.000
_cell.length_c   1.000
_cell.angle_alpha   90.00
_cell.angle_beta   90.00
_cell.angle_gamma   90.00
#
_symmetry.space_group_name_H-M   'P 1'
#
loop_
_entity.id
_entity.type
_entity.pdbx_description
1 polymer ?
#
loop_
_entity_poly.entity_id
_entity_poly.type
_entity_poly.pdbx_seq_one_letter_code
_entity_poly.pdbx_strand_id
1 'polypeptide(L)'
;KWIILLLPALIWLAVRQIEHIWWAENLTSIPALIVFTYVVLASAFFIARRWLQSAFSAFVAILFVSLLVPSQRSHVASCPQSLSVIQFNLFYENSDINQFINYLLRHPADLVVMQELTPRVGSLLHMLDDVYPHYHGGQRDVGYPSNLMILSRHPITEVSVYRAPNGQEVIRAVWLPKGQAPITLFAAHPPSPRT
;
A
#
# COMPACT_ATOMS: atom_id res chain seq x y z
N LYS A 1 40.32 -3.39 -7.43
CA LYS A 1 39.16 -3.35 -8.34
C LYS A 1 37.93 -2.85 -7.55
N TRP A 2 37.82 -1.53 -7.38
CA TRP A 2 36.74 -0.86 -6.62
C TRP A 2 35.34 -1.13 -7.19
N ILE A 3 35.28 -1.40 -8.49
CA ILE A 3 34.06 -1.77 -9.24
C ILE A 3 33.32 -2.96 -8.61
N ILE A 4 34.03 -3.90 -7.97
CA ILE A 4 33.41 -5.06 -7.33
C ILE A 4 32.48 -4.63 -6.18
N LEU A 5 32.81 -3.55 -5.46
CA LEU A 5 31.98 -3.04 -4.36
C LEU A 5 30.65 -2.47 -4.84
N LEU A 6 30.55 -2.08 -6.11
CA LEU A 6 29.32 -1.57 -6.70
C LEU A 6 28.43 -2.68 -7.26
N LEU A 7 28.93 -3.91 -7.41
CA LEU A 7 28.18 -5.01 -8.04
C LEU A 7 26.82 -5.26 -7.38
N PRO A 8 26.67 -5.30 -6.03
CA PRO A 8 25.35 -5.51 -5.44
C PRO A 8 24.34 -4.42 -5.85
N ALA A 9 24.77 -3.16 -5.89
CA ALA A 9 23.91 -2.06 -6.31
C ALA A 9 23.60 -2.08 -7.81
N LEU A 10 24.59 -2.42 -8.65
CA LEU A 10 24.41 -2.53 -10.10
C LEU A 10 23.50 -3.71 -10.47
N ILE A 11 23.66 -4.86 -9.81
CA ILE A 11 22.78 -6.02 -9.98
C ILE A 11 21.37 -5.64 -9.55
N TRP A 12 21.21 -5.02 -8.38
CA TRP A 12 19.90 -4.56 -7.92
C TRP A 12 19.25 -3.59 -8.92
N LEU A 13 20.01 -2.62 -9.45
CA LEU A 13 19.50 -1.67 -10.44
C LEU A 13 19.09 -2.37 -11.74
N ALA A 14 19.89 -3.32 -12.22
CA ALA A 14 19.61 -4.10 -13.43
C ALA A 14 18.38 -5.01 -13.25
N VAL A 15 18.30 -5.73 -12.13
CA VAL A 15 17.16 -6.60 -11.79
C VAL A 15 15.89 -5.78 -11.61
N ARG A 16 15.99 -4.55 -11.08
CA ARG A 16 14.84 -3.65 -10.91
C ARG A 16 14.22 -3.22 -12.24
N GLN A 17 14.96 -3.22 -13.35
CA GLN A 17 14.40 -2.95 -14.68
C GLN A 17 13.54 -4.12 -15.20
N ILE A 18 13.59 -5.28 -14.55
CA ILE A 18 12.88 -6.49 -14.94
C ILE A 18 11.55 -6.56 -14.19
N GLU A 19 10.62 -5.66 -14.54
CA GLU A 19 9.32 -5.52 -13.85
C GLU A 19 8.33 -6.65 -14.15
N HIS A 20 8.58 -7.46 -15.20
CA HIS A 20 7.69 -8.55 -15.61
C HIS A 20 7.97 -9.88 -14.88
N ILE A 21 9.01 -9.96 -14.04
CA ILE A 21 9.36 -11.17 -13.29
C ILE A 21 9.06 -10.91 -11.81
N TRP A 22 8.01 -11.55 -11.28
CA TRP A 22 7.50 -11.29 -9.94
C TRP A 22 8.56 -11.40 -8.82
N TRP A 23 9.47 -12.39 -8.90
CA TRP A 23 10.48 -12.58 -7.86
C TRP A 23 11.57 -11.51 -7.92
N ALA A 24 11.87 -11.00 -9.12
CA ALA A 24 12.84 -9.94 -9.33
C ALA A 24 12.29 -8.61 -8.79
N GLU A 25 11.01 -8.34 -9.08
CA GLU A 25 10.27 -7.20 -8.53
C GLU A 25 10.24 -7.27 -7.00
N ASN A 26 9.83 -8.40 -6.41
CA ASN A 26 9.78 -8.56 -4.95
C ASN A 26 11.15 -8.36 -4.30
N LEU A 27 12.20 -8.98 -4.83
CA LEU A 27 13.56 -8.87 -4.30
C LEU A 27 14.06 -7.42 -4.33
N THR A 28 13.78 -6.70 -5.42
CA THR A 28 14.24 -5.31 -5.59
C THR A 28 13.36 -4.28 -4.89
N SER A 29 12.10 -4.63 -4.58
CA SER A 29 11.15 -3.81 -3.83
C SER A 29 11.44 -3.73 -2.33
N ILE A 30 12.45 -4.46 -1.84
CA ILE A 30 12.91 -4.43 -0.45
C ILE A 30 14.32 -3.80 -0.39
N PRO A 31 14.45 -2.45 -0.39
CA PRO A 31 15.75 -1.79 -0.30
C PRO A 31 16.59 -2.19 0.92
N ALA A 32 15.94 -2.73 1.97
CA ALA A 32 16.58 -3.16 3.21
C ALA A 32 17.59 -4.29 2.97
N LEU A 33 17.37 -5.15 1.96
CA LEU A 33 18.32 -6.21 1.62
C LEU A 33 19.64 -5.65 1.12
N ILE A 34 19.61 -4.54 0.37
CA ILE A 34 20.82 -3.86 -0.11
C ILE A 34 21.52 -3.14 1.05
N VAL A 35 20.77 -2.44 1.91
CA VAL A 35 21.33 -1.82 3.12
C VAL A 35 22.04 -2.88 3.98
N PHE A 36 21.37 -4.00 4.26
CA PHE A 36 21.94 -5.11 5.02
C PHE A 36 23.22 -5.64 4.38
N THR A 37 23.21 -5.87 3.07
CA THR A 37 24.39 -6.34 2.31
C THR A 37 25.57 -5.39 2.50
N TYR A 38 25.36 -4.08 2.35
CA TYR A 38 26.44 -3.10 2.51
C TYR A 38 26.89 -2.91 3.96
N VAL A 39 26.01 -3.08 4.96
CA VAL A 39 26.39 -3.08 6.37
C VAL A 39 27.28 -4.28 6.70
N VAL A 40 26.96 -5.47 6.19
CA VAL A 40 27.79 -6.68 6.35
C VAL A 40 29.16 -6.47 5.69
N LEU A 41 29.20 -5.93 4.46
CA LEU A 41 30.45 -5.61 3.77
C LEU A 41 31.29 -4.57 4.52
N ALA A 42 30.66 -3.50 5.01
CA ALA A 42 31.34 -2.46 5.78
C ALA A 42 31.98 -3.04 7.05
N SER A 43 31.25 -3.90 7.75
CA SER A 43 31.73 -4.59 8.96
C SER A 43 32.88 -5.55 8.67
N ALA A 44 32.76 -6.35 7.60
CA ALA A 44 33.82 -7.28 7.17
C ALA A 44 35.12 -6.53 6.80
N PHE A 45 35.02 -5.42 6.05
CA PHE A 45 36.18 -4.61 5.70
C PHE A 45 36.78 -3.89 6.91
N PHE A 46 35.95 -3.45 7.85
CA PHE A 46 36.42 -2.86 9.11
C PHE A 46 37.28 -3.85 9.90
N ILE A 47 36.79 -5.09 10.09
CA ILE A 47 37.51 -6.17 10.77
C ILE A 47 38.82 -6.50 10.04
N ALA A 48 38.79 -6.53 8.70
CA ALA A 48 39.97 -6.74 7.86
C ALA A 48 40.92 -5.53 7.77
N ARG A 49 40.67 -4.45 8.53
CA ARG A 49 41.43 -3.19 8.56
C ARG A 49 41.52 -2.49 7.19
N ARG A 50 40.52 -2.71 6.34
CA ARG A 50 40.34 -2.10 5.02
C ARG A 50 39.43 -0.87 5.13
N TRP A 51 39.93 0.17 5.80
CA TRP A 51 39.15 1.34 6.22
C TRP A 51 38.45 2.06 5.07
N LEU A 52 39.12 2.26 3.94
CA LEU A 52 38.53 2.98 2.81
C LEU A 52 37.37 2.21 2.18
N GLN A 53 37.48 0.89 2.04
CA GLN A 53 36.40 0.03 1.55
C GLN A 53 35.24 -0.03 2.54
N SER A 54 35.55 -0.08 3.84
CA SER A 54 34.53 -0.03 4.89
C SER A 54 33.74 1.28 4.85
N ALA A 55 34.43 2.42 4.79
CA ALA A 55 33.82 3.74 4.70
C ALA A 55 32.96 3.88 3.43
N PHE A 56 33.46 3.38 2.29
CA PHE A 56 32.70 3.40 1.04
C PHE A 56 31.43 2.54 1.12
N SER A 57 31.52 1.31 1.64
CA SER A 57 30.35 0.45 1.84
C SER A 57 29.33 1.07 2.79
N ALA A 58 29.79 1.69 3.88
CA ALA A 58 28.91 2.40 4.82
C ALA A 58 28.22 3.60 4.14
N PHE A 59 28.94 4.36 3.33
CA PHE A 59 28.36 5.46 2.55
C PHE A 59 27.26 4.98 1.60
N VAL A 60 27.50 3.89 0.85
CA VAL A 60 26.47 3.32 -0.03
C VAL A 60 25.26 2.82 0.77
N ALA A 61 25.46 2.18 1.92
CA ALA A 61 24.35 1.78 2.79
C ALA A 61 23.49 2.99 3.20
N ILE A 62 24.11 4.10 3.60
CA ILE A 62 23.42 5.35 3.97
C ILE A 62 22.60 5.90 2.79
N LEU A 63 23.13 5.87 1.56
CA LEU A 63 22.35 6.29 0.39
C LEU A 63 21.08 5.45 0.21
N PHE A 64 21.16 4.14 0.41
CA PHE A 64 20.00 3.25 0.31
C PHE A 64 19.02 3.37 1.49
N VAL A 65 19.44 3.86 2.66
CA VAL A 65 18.53 4.14 3.78
C VAL A 65 17.48 5.18 3.41
N SER A 66 17.79 6.13 2.52
CA SER A 66 16.80 7.10 2.03
C SER A 66 15.60 6.46 1.33
N LEU A 67 15.77 5.24 0.78
CA LEU A 67 14.70 4.47 0.14
C LEU A 67 13.83 3.70 1.15
N LEU A 68 14.25 3.61 2.42
CA LEU A 68 13.50 2.94 3.48
C LEU A 68 12.54 3.86 4.21
N VAL A 69 12.79 5.17 4.17
CA VAL A 69 11.97 6.14 4.90
C VAL A 69 10.64 6.29 4.17
N PRO A 70 9.49 6.03 4.83
CA PRO A 70 8.19 6.26 4.23
C PRO A 70 8.07 7.71 3.77
N SER A 71 7.76 7.93 2.49
CA SER A 71 7.58 9.28 1.99
C SER A 71 6.27 9.85 2.52
N GLN A 72 6.34 10.66 3.58
CA GLN A 72 5.24 11.52 4.00
C GLN A 72 5.17 12.70 3.02
N ARG A 73 4.27 12.61 2.04
CA ARG A 73 4.00 13.73 1.13
C ARG A 73 2.83 14.53 1.68
N SER A 74 3.14 15.63 2.34
CA SER A 74 2.15 16.65 2.71
C SER A 74 2.19 17.77 1.68
N HIS A 75 1.10 17.96 0.95
CA HIS A 75 0.94 19.13 0.10
C HIS A 75 0.15 20.17 0.89
N VAL A 76 0.82 21.21 1.37
CA VAL A 76 0.17 22.29 2.12
C VAL A 76 -0.43 23.26 1.10
N ALA A 77 -1.58 22.89 0.56
CA ALA A 77 -2.44 23.81 -0.17
C ALA A 77 -3.67 24.11 0.69
N SER A 78 -4.10 25.37 0.71
CA SER A 78 -5.36 25.75 1.34
C SER A 78 -6.51 25.23 0.47
N CYS A 79 -7.02 24.04 0.80
CA CYS A 79 -8.24 23.49 0.21
C CYS A 79 -9.42 23.82 1.13
N PRO A 80 -10.32 24.75 0.76
CA PRO A 80 -11.47 25.15 1.58
C PRO A 80 -12.42 23.98 1.90
N GLN A 81 -12.41 22.95 1.06
CA GLN A 81 -13.23 21.75 1.20
C GLN A 81 -12.34 20.51 0.98
N SER A 82 -11.47 20.20 1.94
CA SER A 82 -10.66 18.98 1.90
C SER A 82 -11.52 17.75 2.16
N LEU A 83 -11.28 16.68 1.39
CA LEU A 83 -11.85 15.36 1.64
C LEU A 83 -10.78 14.43 2.22
N SER A 84 -11.19 13.64 3.19
CA SER A 84 -10.36 12.62 3.82
C SER A 84 -10.73 11.23 3.28
N VAL A 85 -9.73 10.51 2.79
CA VAL A 85 -9.89 9.16 2.24
C VAL A 85 -8.92 8.23 2.96
N ILE A 86 -9.41 7.13 3.50
CA ILE A 86 -8.59 6.04 4.03
C ILE A 86 -8.65 4.87 3.05
N GLN A 87 -7.49 4.33 2.71
CA GLN A 87 -7.38 3.05 2.02
C GLN A 87 -6.62 2.08 2.93
N PHE A 88 -7.18 0.90 3.16
CA PHE A 88 -6.58 -0.06 4.08
C PHE A 88 -6.85 -1.51 3.67
N ASN A 89 -5.77 -2.27 3.46
CA ASN A 89 -5.86 -3.72 3.30
C ASN A 89 -5.99 -4.34 4.70
N LEU A 90 -7.10 -5.03 4.95
CA LEU A 90 -7.44 -5.55 6.28
C LEU A 90 -6.71 -6.84 6.61
N PHE A 91 -6.13 -7.51 5.61
CA PHE A 91 -5.56 -8.85 5.67
C PHE A 91 -6.56 -9.92 6.12
N TYR A 92 -6.80 -10.92 5.26
CA TYR A 92 -7.87 -11.92 5.49
C TYR A 92 -7.81 -12.63 6.85
N GLU A 93 -6.60 -12.85 7.38
CA GLU A 93 -6.36 -13.57 8.62
C GLU A 93 -6.24 -12.65 9.84
N ASN A 94 -6.56 -11.36 9.70
CA ASN A 94 -6.54 -10.43 10.81
C ASN A 94 -7.56 -10.83 11.88
N SER A 95 -7.04 -11.18 13.05
CA SER A 95 -7.82 -11.67 14.18
C SER A 95 -8.47 -10.57 15.01
N ASP A 96 -8.04 -9.32 14.88
CA ASP A 96 -8.52 -8.18 15.67
C ASP A 96 -8.94 -7.00 14.80
N ILE A 97 -10.14 -7.10 14.25
CA ILE A 97 -10.78 -6.01 13.51
C ILE A 97 -11.17 -4.82 14.41
N ASN A 98 -11.26 -5.01 15.73
CA ASN A 98 -11.76 -3.97 16.63
C ASN A 98 -10.80 -2.78 16.70
N GLN A 99 -9.49 -3.01 16.56
CA GLN A 99 -8.52 -1.91 16.48
C GLN A 99 -8.83 -0.98 15.30
N PHE A 100 -9.15 -1.54 14.13
CA PHE A 100 -9.49 -0.76 12.96
C PHE A 100 -10.82 -0.04 13.11
N ILE A 101 -11.86 -0.72 13.63
CA ILE A 101 -13.16 -0.10 13.92
C ILE A 101 -12.99 1.07 14.90
N ASN A 102 -12.27 0.87 16.00
CA ASN A 102 -11.99 1.92 16.98
C ASN A 102 -11.18 3.08 16.38
N TYR A 103 -10.28 2.80 15.45
CA TYR A 103 -9.55 3.83 14.73
C TYR A 103 -10.49 4.69 13.88
N LEU A 104 -11.41 4.07 13.12
CA LEU A 104 -12.39 4.80 12.31
C LEU A 104 -13.38 5.63 13.14
N LEU A 105 -13.71 5.17 14.35
CA LEU A 105 -14.55 5.94 15.29
C LEU A 105 -13.83 7.19 15.83
N ARG A 106 -12.52 7.10 16.09
CA ARG A 106 -11.72 8.23 16.60
C ARG A 106 -11.27 9.19 15.50
N HIS A 107 -11.04 8.67 14.30
CA HIS A 107 -10.54 9.41 13.14
C HIS A 107 -11.45 9.14 11.93
N PRO A 108 -12.71 9.63 11.95
CA PRO A 108 -13.64 9.38 10.87
C PRO A 108 -13.15 10.08 9.59
N ALA A 109 -13.07 9.32 8.50
CA ALA A 109 -12.79 9.85 7.17
C ALA A 109 -14.11 10.04 6.39
N ASP A 110 -14.07 10.76 5.27
CA ASP A 110 -15.26 10.95 4.43
C ASP A 110 -15.54 9.69 3.59
N LEU A 111 -14.47 8.97 3.22
CA LEU A 111 -14.50 7.71 2.46
C LEU A 111 -13.46 6.73 3.01
N VAL A 112 -13.84 5.47 3.17
CA VAL A 112 -12.93 4.37 3.55
C VAL A 112 -13.04 3.27 2.51
N VAL A 113 -11.92 2.85 1.94
CA VAL A 113 -11.85 1.77 0.95
C VAL A 113 -10.99 0.65 1.53
N MET A 114 -11.58 -0.53 1.67
CA MET A 114 -10.94 -1.70 2.26
C MET A 114 -10.73 -2.82 1.24
N GLN A 115 -9.66 -3.57 1.43
CA GLN A 115 -9.32 -4.78 0.67
C GLN A 115 -9.13 -5.96 1.63
N GLU A 116 -9.23 -7.19 1.10
CA GLU A 116 -8.96 -8.44 1.82
C GLU A 116 -9.78 -8.66 3.10
N LEU A 117 -11.07 -8.32 3.07
CA LEU A 117 -11.96 -8.65 4.18
C LEU A 117 -12.75 -9.94 3.94
N THR A 118 -13.05 -10.64 5.03
CA THR A 118 -14.00 -11.75 5.00
C THR A 118 -15.43 -11.24 5.07
N PRO A 119 -16.44 -12.00 4.58
CA PRO A 119 -17.84 -11.62 4.74
C PRO A 119 -18.26 -11.40 6.21
N ARG A 120 -17.63 -12.12 7.15
CA ARG A 120 -17.84 -11.94 8.59
C ARG A 120 -17.34 -10.56 9.07
N VAL A 121 -16.20 -10.11 8.56
CA VAL A 121 -15.68 -8.77 8.87
C VAL A 121 -16.59 -7.71 8.25
N GLY A 122 -17.05 -7.92 7.01
CA GLY A 122 -18.03 -7.05 6.36
C GLY A 122 -19.30 -6.86 7.21
N SER A 123 -19.83 -7.94 7.80
CA SER A 123 -21.02 -7.82 8.65
C SER A 123 -20.76 -7.08 9.97
N LEU A 124 -19.57 -7.19 10.54
CA LEU A 124 -19.19 -6.43 11.75
C LEU A 124 -19.05 -4.92 11.46
N LEU A 125 -18.65 -4.55 10.25
CA LEU A 125 -18.49 -3.14 9.87
C LEU A 125 -19.83 -2.39 9.78
N HIS A 126 -20.97 -3.07 9.74
CA HIS A 126 -22.29 -2.42 9.88
C HIS A 126 -22.52 -1.79 11.25
N MET A 127 -21.71 -2.12 12.28
CA MET A 127 -21.72 -1.36 13.54
C MET A 127 -21.34 0.11 13.35
N LEU A 128 -20.76 0.47 12.20
CA LEU A 128 -20.39 1.83 11.86
C LEU A 128 -21.46 2.58 11.03
N ASP A 129 -22.66 2.02 10.84
CA ASP A 129 -23.71 2.62 10.00
C ASP A 129 -24.11 4.04 10.47
N ASP A 130 -24.03 4.33 11.77
CA ASP A 130 -24.28 5.67 12.33
C ASP A 130 -23.25 6.72 11.85
N VAL A 131 -22.04 6.28 11.49
CA VAL A 131 -20.96 7.15 11.00
C VAL A 131 -20.87 7.10 9.48
N TYR A 132 -21.01 5.92 8.89
CA TYR A 132 -20.90 5.64 7.46
C TYR A 132 -22.19 5.00 6.92
N PRO A 133 -23.28 5.76 6.78
CA PRO A 133 -24.58 5.23 6.37
C PRO A 133 -24.62 4.76 4.90
N HIS A 134 -23.57 5.02 4.12
CA HIS A 134 -23.49 4.63 2.71
C HIS A 134 -22.32 3.67 2.50
N TYR A 135 -22.60 2.46 2.04
CA TYR A 135 -21.58 1.45 1.82
C TYR A 135 -21.84 0.60 0.57
N HIS A 136 -20.80 -0.06 0.09
CA HIS A 136 -20.90 -1.09 -0.95
C HIS A 136 -19.81 -2.15 -0.77
N GLY A 137 -20.14 -3.43 -0.99
CA GLY A 137 -19.21 -4.54 -0.83
C GLY A 137 -19.16 -5.09 0.61
N GLY A 138 -18.25 -6.04 0.83
CA GLY A 138 -18.14 -6.79 2.08
C GLY A 138 -19.12 -7.97 2.23
N GLN A 139 -19.98 -8.21 1.24
CA GLN A 139 -20.80 -9.42 1.12
C GLN A 139 -20.07 -10.53 0.36
N ARG A 140 -20.62 -11.75 0.40
CA ARG A 140 -20.16 -12.84 -0.49
C ARG A 140 -20.33 -12.42 -1.94
N ASP A 141 -19.34 -12.78 -2.76
CA ASP A 141 -19.35 -12.62 -4.22
C ASP A 141 -19.39 -11.17 -4.73
N VAL A 142 -19.09 -10.18 -3.89
CA VAL A 142 -18.91 -8.77 -4.29
C VAL A 142 -17.46 -8.33 -4.10
N GLY A 143 -16.80 -7.92 -5.19
CA GLY A 143 -15.39 -7.53 -5.18
C GLY A 143 -14.44 -8.72 -5.15
N TYR A 144 -14.89 -9.94 -5.48
CA TYR A 144 -14.10 -11.18 -5.43
C TYR A 144 -13.02 -11.19 -6.55
N PRO A 145 -11.82 -11.78 -6.34
CA PRO A 145 -11.29 -12.45 -5.15
C PRO A 145 -10.69 -11.52 -4.09
N SER A 146 -10.78 -10.21 -4.29
CA SER A 146 -10.14 -9.22 -3.43
C SER A 146 -11.00 -8.74 -2.26
N ASN A 147 -12.29 -9.07 -2.27
CA ASN A 147 -13.34 -8.66 -1.34
C ASN A 147 -13.18 -7.19 -0.97
N LEU A 148 -13.60 -6.32 -1.88
CA LEU A 148 -13.58 -4.88 -1.67
C LEU A 148 -14.78 -4.44 -0.85
N MET A 149 -14.57 -3.43 -0.01
CA MET A 149 -15.67 -2.74 0.68
C MET A 149 -15.39 -1.24 0.76
N ILE A 150 -16.42 -0.45 0.51
CA ILE A 150 -16.41 1.00 0.59
C ILE A 150 -17.37 1.41 1.70
N LEU A 151 -16.93 2.25 2.62
CA LEU A 151 -17.75 2.97 3.60
C LEU A 151 -17.66 4.47 3.33
N SER A 152 -18.77 5.18 3.44
CA SER A 152 -18.85 6.60 3.13
C SER A 152 -19.84 7.32 4.02
N ARG A 153 -19.48 8.54 4.40
CA ARG A 153 -20.36 9.48 5.11
C ARG A 153 -21.34 10.19 4.17
N HIS A 154 -21.08 10.09 2.85
CA HIS A 154 -21.85 10.74 1.79
C HIS A 154 -22.40 9.72 0.79
N PRO A 155 -23.47 10.06 0.04
CA PRO A 155 -24.09 9.12 -0.88
C PRO A 155 -23.12 8.57 -1.93
N ILE A 156 -23.28 7.28 -2.22
CA ILE A 156 -22.62 6.58 -3.33
C ILE A 156 -23.73 6.11 -4.27
N THR A 157 -23.64 6.46 -5.54
CA THR A 157 -24.62 6.14 -6.58
C THR A 157 -23.94 5.50 -7.78
N GLU A 158 -24.74 5.00 -8.73
CA GLU A 158 -24.23 4.43 -10.00
C GLU A 158 -23.13 3.38 -9.82
N VAL A 159 -23.30 2.51 -8.82
CA VAL A 159 -22.30 1.50 -8.51
C VAL A 159 -22.34 0.39 -9.56
N SER A 160 -21.18 0.08 -10.11
CA SER A 160 -20.98 -1.08 -10.98
C SER A 160 -19.69 -1.81 -10.61
N VAL A 161 -19.72 -3.14 -10.73
CA VAL A 161 -18.54 -3.98 -10.54
C VAL A 161 -18.15 -4.51 -11.92
N TYR A 162 -16.92 -4.24 -12.34
CA TYR A 162 -16.38 -4.78 -13.58
C TYR A 162 -15.19 -5.68 -13.29
N ARG A 163 -15.09 -6.75 -14.08
CA ARG A 163 -13.99 -7.70 -13.99
C ARG A 163 -12.91 -7.33 -14.99
N ALA A 164 -11.73 -6.98 -14.48
CA ALA A 164 -10.56 -6.69 -15.29
C ALA A 164 -10.04 -7.97 -15.99
N PRO A 165 -9.28 -7.86 -17.10
CA PRO A 165 -8.74 -9.02 -17.83
C PRO A 165 -7.88 -9.96 -16.98
N ASN A 166 -7.27 -9.45 -15.90
CA ASN A 166 -6.50 -10.22 -14.93
C ASN A 166 -7.38 -10.94 -13.87
N GLY A 167 -8.70 -10.94 -14.05
CA GLY A 167 -9.67 -11.64 -13.20
C GLY A 167 -10.07 -10.91 -11.93
N GLN A 168 -9.48 -9.76 -11.61
CA GLN A 168 -9.82 -8.94 -10.44
C GLN A 168 -11.07 -8.10 -10.69
N GLU A 169 -11.85 -7.90 -9.62
CA GLU A 169 -12.99 -7.00 -9.64
C GLU A 169 -12.60 -5.58 -9.23
N VAL A 170 -13.19 -4.61 -9.92
CA VAL A 170 -13.05 -3.18 -9.62
C VAL A 170 -14.44 -2.61 -9.43
N ILE A 171 -14.65 -1.90 -8.33
CA ILE A 171 -15.88 -1.17 -8.07
C ILE A 171 -15.74 0.22 -8.67
N ARG A 172 -16.61 0.56 -9.63
CA ARG A 172 -16.84 1.93 -10.09
C ARG A 172 -18.07 2.48 -9.39
N ALA A 173 -18.00 3.72 -8.93
CA ALA A 173 -19.17 4.41 -8.38
C ALA A 173 -19.08 5.93 -8.61
N VAL A 174 -20.19 6.62 -8.41
CA VAL A 174 -20.24 8.08 -8.30
C VAL A 174 -20.42 8.43 -6.82
N TRP A 175 -19.43 9.10 -6.25
CA TRP A 175 -19.45 9.60 -4.88
C TRP A 175 -19.91 11.06 -4.86
N LEU A 176 -20.80 11.40 -3.93
CA LEU A 176 -21.43 12.73 -3.84
C LEU A 176 -21.06 13.46 -2.53
N PRO A 177 -19.80 13.90 -2.35
CA PRO A 177 -19.41 14.65 -1.16
C PRO A 177 -20.19 15.96 -1.03
N LYS A 178 -20.52 16.34 0.21
CA LYS A 178 -21.32 17.53 0.47
C LYS A 178 -20.57 18.80 0.04
N GLY A 179 -21.22 19.61 -0.80
CA GLY A 179 -20.68 20.89 -1.25
C GLY A 179 -19.59 20.78 -2.31
N GLN A 180 -19.42 19.59 -2.92
CA GLN A 180 -18.46 19.35 -4.01
C GLN A 180 -19.16 18.76 -5.23
N ALA A 181 -18.47 18.82 -6.37
CA ALA A 181 -18.93 18.14 -7.58
C ALA A 181 -18.91 16.61 -7.38
N PRO A 182 -19.79 15.86 -8.07
CA PRO A 182 -19.73 14.39 -8.10
C PRO A 182 -18.33 13.89 -8.50
N ILE A 183 -17.81 12.92 -7.74
CA ILE A 183 -16.49 12.32 -7.97
C ILE A 183 -16.70 10.90 -8.47
N THR A 184 -16.11 10.55 -9.62
CA THR A 184 -16.06 9.15 -10.04
C THR A 184 -14.99 8.41 -9.25
N LEU A 185 -15.41 7.39 -8.50
CA LEU A 185 -14.57 6.52 -7.69
C LEU A 185 -14.29 5.21 -8.41
N PHE A 186 -13.03 4.78 -8.39
CA PHE A 186 -12.61 3.43 -8.76
C PHE A 186 -11.89 2.81 -7.57
N ALA A 187 -12.46 1.76 -6.98
CA ALA A 187 -11.81 0.96 -5.96
C ALA A 187 -11.34 -0.36 -6.57
N ALA A 188 -10.03 -0.58 -6.56
CA ALA A 188 -9.38 -1.75 -7.15
C ALA A 188 -8.40 -2.37 -6.15
N HIS A 189 -8.20 -3.67 -6.29
CA HIS A 189 -7.11 -4.39 -5.63
C HIS A 189 -6.41 -5.26 -6.67
N PRO A 190 -5.26 -4.79 -7.21
CA PRO A 190 -4.50 -5.53 -8.20
C PRO A 190 -4.07 -6.91 -7.67
N PRO A 191 -3.85 -7.89 -8.55
CA PRO A 191 -3.35 -9.19 -8.11
C PRO A 191 -1.94 -9.01 -7.51
N SER A 192 -1.67 -9.69 -6.41
CA SER A 192 -0.31 -9.83 -5.91
C SER A 192 0.56 -10.52 -6.98
N PRO A 193 1.84 -10.14 -7.15
CA PRO A 193 2.76 -10.82 -8.07
C PRO A 193 2.94 -12.30 -7.67
N ARG A 194 2.49 -13.25 -8.51
CA ARG A 194 2.52 -14.69 -8.20
C ARG A 194 3.05 -15.60 -9.31
N THR A 195 3.20 -15.10 -10.53
CA THR A 195 3.61 -15.87 -11.73
C THR A 195 4.49 -15.05 -12.63
#